data_AF-A0AAU4U794-F1
#
_entry.id   AF-A0AAU4U794-F1
#
_cell.length_a   1.000
_cell.length_b   1.000
_cell.length_c   1.000
_cell.angle_alpha   90.00
_cell.angle_beta   90.00
_cell.angle_gamma   90.00
#
_symmetry.space_group_name_H-M   'P 1'
#
loop_
_entity.id
_entity.type
_entity.pdbx_description
1 polymer ?
#
loop_
_entity_poly.entity_id
_entity_poly.type
_entity_poly.pdbx_seq_one_letter_code
_entity_poly.pdbx_strand_id
1 'polypeptide(L)'
;MSRAIAVITSSAAKRLQTLGPVAQQAVEELRRELEDSPRLGIRRGSVNGDGATVVYRTRLEPREDLSGLTVVYAYAPQPYPPAVAIITVTPDDVSSEPQT
;
A
#
# COMPACT_ATOMS: atom_id res chain seq x y z
N MET A 1 -14.66 18.02 1.76
CA MET A 1 -13.49 17.43 1.09
C MET A 1 -13.91 16.08 0.53
N SER A 2 -13.64 15.77 -0.73
CA SER A 2 -14.02 14.49 -1.34
C SER A 2 -13.08 13.38 -0.87
N ARG A 3 -13.63 12.33 -0.25
CA ARG A 3 -12.93 11.08 0.10
C ARG A 3 -12.34 10.45 -1.17
N ALA A 4 -11.12 9.91 -1.09
CA ALA A 4 -10.53 9.18 -2.21
C ALA A 4 -11.18 7.78 -2.34
N ILE A 5 -11.20 7.22 -3.54
CA ILE A 5 -11.57 5.83 -3.77
C ILE A 5 -10.30 4.99 -3.74
N ALA A 6 -10.17 4.09 -2.77
CA ALA A 6 -9.02 3.21 -2.65
C ALA A 6 -9.36 1.77 -3.07
N VAL A 7 -8.54 1.17 -3.93
CA VAL A 7 -8.72 -0.20 -4.41
C VAL A 7 -7.47 -1.04 -4.20
N ILE A 8 -7.66 -2.33 -3.93
CA ILE A 8 -6.60 -3.33 -3.97
C ILE A 8 -6.58 -3.88 -5.40
N THR A 9 -5.47 -3.71 -6.11
CA THR A 9 -5.35 -4.24 -7.47
C THR A 9 -5.40 -5.76 -7.49
N SER A 10 -5.81 -6.37 -8.61
CA SER A 10 -5.87 -7.82 -8.75
C SER A 10 -4.54 -8.51 -8.46
N SER A 11 -3.42 -7.86 -8.79
CA SER A 11 -2.07 -8.36 -8.48
C SER A 11 -1.79 -8.38 -6.98
N ALA A 12 -2.10 -7.29 -6.28
CA ALA A 12 -1.98 -7.22 -4.83
C ALA A 12 -2.95 -8.21 -4.14
N ALA A 13 -4.19 -8.34 -4.61
CA ALA A 13 -5.16 -9.30 -4.08
C ALA A 13 -4.68 -10.75 -4.20
N LYS A 14 -4.13 -11.15 -5.36
CA LYS A 14 -3.52 -12.47 -5.55
C LYS A 14 -2.35 -12.69 -4.59
N ARG A 15 -1.50 -11.67 -4.39
CA ARG A 15 -0.41 -11.76 -3.42
C ARG A 15 -0.92 -11.95 -1.99
N LEU A 16 -1.94 -11.20 -1.59
CA LEU A 16 -2.56 -11.33 -0.27
C LEU A 16 -3.18 -12.71 -0.04
N GLN A 17 -3.76 -13.35 -1.07
CA GLN A 17 -4.22 -14.74 -0.96
C GLN A 17 -3.09 -15.71 -0.57
N THR A 18 -1.85 -15.46 -1.04
CA THR A 18 -0.69 -16.28 -0.66
C THR A 18 -0.15 -15.96 0.74
N LEU A 19 -0.40 -14.75 1.26
CA LEU A 19 0.06 -14.32 2.58
C LEU A 19 -0.93 -14.69 3.70
N GLY A 20 -2.17 -15.00 3.35
CA GLY A 20 -3.19 -15.47 4.28
C GLY A 20 -4.15 -14.38 4.78
N PRO A 21 -5.14 -14.79 5.58
CA PRO A 21 -6.29 -13.95 5.95
C PRO A 21 -5.90 -12.76 6.83
N VAL A 22 -4.90 -12.89 7.71
CA VAL A 22 -4.45 -11.79 8.57
C VAL A 22 -3.85 -10.65 7.74
N ALA A 23 -3.03 -10.97 6.74
CA ALA A 23 -2.48 -9.99 5.80
C ALA A 23 -3.58 -9.33 4.96
N GLN A 24 -4.59 -10.10 4.54
CA GLN A 24 -5.75 -9.56 3.82
C GLN A 24 -6.50 -8.53 4.66
N GLN A 25 -6.79 -8.85 5.93
CA GLN A 25 -7.47 -7.94 6.83
C GLN A 25 -6.64 -6.67 7.07
N ALA A 26 -5.35 -6.81 7.36
CA ALA A 26 -4.48 -5.67 7.63
C ALA A 26 -4.36 -4.72 6.42
N VAL A 27 -4.30 -5.25 5.20
CA VAL A 27 -4.26 -4.41 3.99
C VAL A 27 -5.64 -3.82 3.65
N GLU A 28 -6.74 -4.46 4.02
CA GLU A 28 -8.08 -3.87 3.89
C GLU A 28 -8.30 -2.72 4.88
N GLU A 29 -7.79 -2.82 6.11
CA GLU A 29 -7.76 -1.72 7.08
C GLU A 29 -6.97 -0.53 6.52
N LEU A 30 -5.77 -0.79 5.98
CA LEU A 30 -4.97 0.23 5.30
C LEU A 30 -5.71 0.84 4.10
N ARG A 31 -6.40 0.02 3.28
CA ARG A 31 -7.18 0.50 2.13
C ARG A 31 -8.21 1.54 2.58
N ARG A 32 -8.92 1.28 3.69
CA ARG A 32 -9.91 2.23 4.25
C ARG A 32 -9.24 3.51 4.76
N GLU A 33 -8.11 3.39 5.44
CA GLU A 33 -7.34 4.54 5.91
C GLU A 33 -6.88 5.43 4.74
N LEU A 34 -6.47 4.83 3.62
CA LEU A 34 -6.03 5.55 2.42
C LEU A 34 -7.16 6.33 1.73
N GLU A 35 -8.42 5.96 1.93
CA GLU A 35 -9.54 6.76 1.44
C GLU A 35 -9.63 8.12 2.16
N ASP A 36 -9.28 8.14 3.45
CA ASP A 36 -9.28 9.33 4.30
C ASP A 36 -7.92 10.07 4.28
N SER A 37 -6.82 9.33 4.12
CA SER A 37 -5.44 9.82 4.13
C SER A 37 -4.62 9.31 2.92
N PRO A 38 -4.92 9.75 1.69
CA PRO A 38 -4.34 9.18 0.46
C PRO A 38 -2.85 9.48 0.23
N ARG A 39 -2.19 10.18 1.16
CA ARG A 39 -0.75 10.52 1.11
C ARG A 39 0.05 9.91 2.27
N LEU A 40 -0.53 8.93 2.97
CA LEU A 40 0.08 8.23 4.10
C LEU A 40 1.43 7.58 3.73
N GLY A 41 2.46 7.82 4.53
CA GLY A 41 3.79 7.22 4.34
C GLY A 41 4.72 8.06 3.47
N ILE A 42 5.64 7.41 2.77
CA ILE A 42 6.79 8.06 2.12
C ILE A 42 6.54 8.15 0.62
N ARG A 43 6.59 9.37 0.06
CA ARG A 43 6.56 9.61 -1.39
C ARG A 43 7.83 9.04 -2.04
N ARG A 44 7.67 8.19 -3.06
CA ARG A 44 8.77 7.54 -3.80
C ARG A 44 9.03 8.18 -5.17
N GLY A 45 8.05 8.86 -5.74
CA GLY A 45 8.17 9.50 -7.06
C GLY A 45 6.81 9.66 -7.72
N SER A 46 6.79 9.88 -9.03
CA SER A 46 5.56 9.89 -9.83
C SER A 46 5.66 8.93 -11.00
N VAL A 47 4.53 8.30 -11.34
CA VAL A 47 4.39 7.51 -12.57
C VAL A 47 4.58 8.48 -13.73
N ASN A 48 5.51 8.20 -14.64
CA ASN A 48 5.83 9.02 -15.83
C ASN A 48 6.46 10.42 -15.57
N GLY A 49 6.79 10.78 -14.32
CA GLY A 49 7.51 12.03 -14.02
C GLY A 49 6.69 13.33 -14.10
N ASP A 50 5.41 13.27 -14.47
CA ASP A 50 4.52 14.44 -14.64
C ASP A 50 3.85 14.91 -13.33
N GLY A 51 3.96 14.12 -12.26
CA GLY A 51 3.33 14.40 -10.96
C GLY A 51 1.83 14.12 -10.89
N ALA A 52 1.20 13.69 -12.00
CA ALA A 52 -0.24 13.43 -12.07
C ALA A 52 -0.63 12.17 -11.29
N THR A 53 0.26 11.19 -11.20
CA THR A 53 0.11 10.02 -10.33
C THR A 53 1.37 9.85 -9.49
N VAL A 54 1.22 9.88 -8.17
CA VAL A 54 2.34 9.83 -7.22
C VAL A 54 2.39 8.45 -6.56
N VAL A 55 3.57 7.87 -6.50
CA VAL A 55 3.79 6.58 -5.83
C VAL A 55 4.22 6.83 -4.40
N TYR A 56 3.57 6.15 -3.47
CA TYR A 56 3.87 6.13 -2.05
C TYR A 56 4.21 4.73 -1.58
N ARG A 57 5.00 4.67 -0.51
CA ARG A 57 5.31 3.45 0.22
C ARG A 57 4.97 3.65 1.69
N THR A 58 4.22 2.71 2.25
CA THR A 58 3.94 2.63 3.69
C THR A 58 4.29 1.25 4.21
N ARG A 59 4.39 1.12 5.54
CA ARG A 59 4.72 -0.12 6.23
C ARG A 59 3.62 -0.45 7.23
N LEU A 60 3.17 -1.69 7.22
CA LEU A 60 2.36 -2.27 8.29
C LEU A 60 3.32 -2.97 9.22
N GLU A 61 3.41 -2.47 10.46
CA GLU A 61 4.32 -3.05 11.45
C GLU A 61 3.87 -4.46 11.86
N PRO A 62 4.83 -5.34 12.23
CA PRO A 62 4.50 -6.67 12.72
C PRO A 62 3.56 -6.64 13.94
N ARG A 63 2.67 -7.62 14.02
CA ARG A 63 1.76 -7.88 15.15
C ARG A 63 1.74 -9.39 15.43
N GLU A 64 1.12 -9.83 16.52
CA GLU A 64 1.16 -11.24 16.97
C GLU A 64 0.98 -12.28 15.85
N ASP A 65 0.04 -12.04 14.92
CA ASP A 65 -0.25 -12.94 13.80
C ASP A 65 0.10 -12.38 12.40
N LEU A 66 0.84 -11.26 12.35
CA LEU A 66 1.17 -10.55 11.11
C LEU A 66 2.66 -10.24 11.03
N SER A 67 3.37 -10.85 10.07
CA SER A 67 4.68 -10.36 9.67
C SER A 67 4.57 -8.94 9.10
N GLY A 68 5.57 -8.09 9.35
CA GLY A 68 5.61 -6.75 8.79
C GLY A 68 5.43 -6.76 7.27
N LEU A 69 4.66 -5.82 6.73
CA LEU A 69 4.39 -5.72 5.30
C LEU A 69 4.80 -4.34 4.78
N THR A 70 5.57 -4.32 3.71
CA THR A 70 5.75 -3.13 2.88
C THR A 70 4.64 -3.08 1.84
N VAL A 71 3.92 -1.95 1.79
CA VAL A 71 2.82 -1.69 0.85
C VAL A 71 3.17 -0.50 -0.03
N VAL A 72 3.07 -0.70 -1.34
CA VAL A 72 3.29 0.34 -2.35
C VAL A 72 1.98 0.63 -3.06
N TYR A 73 1.63 1.91 -3.17
CA TYR A 73 0.39 2.34 -3.80
C TYR A 73 0.60 3.61 -4.64
N ALA A 74 -0.23 3.75 -5.67
CA ALA A 74 -0.30 4.96 -6.47
C ALA A 74 -1.48 5.82 -6.02
N TYR A 75 -1.29 7.13 -6.00
CA TYR A 75 -2.30 8.13 -5.72
C TYR A 75 -2.45 9.07 -6.91
N ALA A 76 -3.67 9.16 -7.43
CA ALA A 76 -4.07 10.09 -8.48
C ALA A 76 -5.04 11.13 -7.89
N PRO A 77 -4.62 12.40 -7.66
CA PRO A 77 -5.50 13.46 -7.17
C PRO A 77 -6.55 13.91 -8.19
N GLN A 78 -6.36 13.60 -9.48
CA GLN A 78 -7.25 13.95 -10.59
C GLN A 78 -7.41 12.78 -11.57
N PRO A 79 -8.54 12.70 -12.28
CA PRO A 79 -9.77 13.50 -12.09
C PRO A 79 -10.45 13.17 -10.75
N TYR A 80 -11.44 13.99 -10.34
CA TYR A 80 -12.24 13.70 -9.15
C TYR A 80 -13.27 12.58 -9.40
N PRO A 81 -13.56 11.71 -8.41
CA PRO A 81 -12.93 11.65 -7.08
C PRO A 81 -11.48 11.12 -7.15
N PRO A 82 -10.59 11.51 -6.22
CA PRO A 82 -9.20 11.06 -6.23
C PRO A 82 -9.15 9.54 -6.08
N ALA A 83 -8.16 8.89 -6.69
CA ALA A 83 -8.02 7.45 -6.68
C ALA A 83 -6.74 7.00 -6.00
N VAL A 84 -6.81 5.90 -5.25
CA VAL A 84 -5.68 5.18 -4.69
C VAL A 84 -5.71 3.74 -5.17
N ALA A 85 -4.59 3.24 -5.69
CA ALA A 85 -4.44 1.86 -6.10
C ALA A 85 -3.28 1.21 -5.34
N ILE A 86 -3.58 0.19 -4.53
CA ILE A 86 -2.56 -0.63 -3.88
C ILE A 86 -2.01 -1.61 -4.92
N ILE A 87 -0.75 -1.40 -5.31
CA ILE A 87 -0.11 -2.08 -6.43
C ILE A 87 0.65 -3.31 -5.95
N THR A 88 1.37 -3.18 -4.83
CA THR A 88 2.29 -4.21 -4.35
C THR A 88 2.21 -4.35 -2.84
N VAL A 89 2.21 -5.60 -2.38
CA VAL A 89 2.30 -5.98 -0.97
C VAL A 89 3.42 -7.01 -0.84
N THR A 90 4.44 -6.69 -0.06
CA THR A 90 5.59 -7.56 0.16
C THR A 90 5.80 -7.74 1.66
N PRO A 91 5.96 -8.97 2.15
CA PRO A 91 6.49 -9.18 3.49
C PRO A 91 7.83 -8.45 3.63
N ASP A 92 8.06 -7.86 4.79
CA ASP A 92 9.40 -7.44 5.15
C ASP A 92 10.25 -8.71 5.28
N ASP A 93 11.34 -8.77 4.54
CA ASP A 93 12.29 -9.87 4.68
C ASP A 93 12.94 -9.75 6.07
N VAL A 94 12.77 -10.76 6.92
CA VAL A 94 13.58 -10.94 8.15
C VAL A 94 14.95 -11.54 7.84
N SER A 95 15.43 -11.44 6.59
CA SER A 95 16.69 -12.05 6.16
C SER A 95 17.47 -11.09 5.27
N SER A 96 18.32 -10.28 5.89
CA SER A 96 19.72 -10.00 5.48
C SER A 96 20.31 -8.89 6.35
N GLU A 97 20.56 -9.15 7.63
CA GLU A 97 21.77 -8.59 8.24
C GLU A 97 22.80 -9.72 8.26
N PRO A 98 23.92 -9.63 7.49
CA PRO A 98 25.08 -10.42 7.82
C PRO A 98 25.54 -9.97 9.21
N GLN A 99 25.36 -10.83 10.20
CA GLN A 99 26.10 -10.72 11.46
C GLN A 99 27.58 -10.70 11.08
N THR A 100 28.19 -9.54 11.29
CA THR A 100 29.63 -9.32 11.12
C THR A 100 30.27 -9.30 12.49
#